data_AF-A0A7W0WRU3-F1
#
_entry.id   AF-A0A7W0WRU3-F1
#
_cell.length_a   1.000
_cell.length_b   1.000
_cell.length_c   1.000
_cell.angle_alpha   90.00
_cell.angle_beta   90.00
_cell.angle_gamma   90.00
#
_symmetry.space_group_name_H-M   'P 1'
#
loop_
_entity.id
_entity.type
_entity.pdbx_description
1 polymer ?
#
loop_
_entity_poly.entity_id
_entity_poly.type
_entity_poly.pdbx_seq_one_letter_code
_entity_poly.pdbx_strand_id
1 'polypeptide(L)' 'MNELMSPIAFKWSLTLITGIVAGTWFLYDALKLWRLRSADKTDPTVRDKIFGYSMGVLIGGTGVFGCLRFHDVM' A
#
# COMPACT_ATOMS: atom_id res chain seq x y z
N MET A 1 33.70 -2.86 15.22
CA MET A 1 32.33 -2.44 15.55
C MET A 1 31.61 -2.31 14.24
N ASN A 2 30.55 -3.11 14.04
CA ASN A 2 29.81 -3.21 12.77
C ASN A 2 29.45 -1.81 12.28
N GLU A 3 29.88 -1.47 11.06
CA GLU A 3 29.35 -0.32 10.33
C GLU A 3 27.89 -0.61 9.96
N LEU A 4 27.04 -0.55 10.99
CA LEU A 4 25.60 -0.44 10.87
C LEU A 4 25.37 0.78 9.98
N MET A 5 24.87 0.52 8.77
CA MET A 5 24.54 1.47 7.71
C MET A 5 24.37 2.92 8.22
N SER A 6 25.01 3.87 7.54
CA SER A 6 24.73 5.30 7.70
C SER A 6 23.22 5.52 7.91
N PRO A 7 22.79 6.33 8.89
CA PRO A 7 21.37 6.56 9.18
C PRO A 7 20.55 6.94 7.95
N ILE A 8 21.20 7.58 6.97
CA ILE A 8 20.65 7.92 5.66
C ILE A 8 20.36 6.64 4.87
N ALA A 9 21.35 5.76 4.70
CA ALA A 9 21.19 4.50 4.01
C ALA A 9 20.11 3.61 4.66
N PHE A 10 20.05 3.59 6.00
CA PHE A 10 19.05 2.80 6.73
C PHE A 10 17.63 3.35 6.51
N LYS A 11 17.46 4.67 6.55
CA LYS A 11 16.15 5.30 6.26
C LYS A 11 15.73 5.06 4.81
N TRP A 12 16.65 5.17 3.86
CA TRP A 12 16.40 4.93 2.44
C TRP A 12 15.96 3.49 2.15
N SER A 13 16.63 2.50 2.72
CA SER A 13 16.25 1.09 2.53
C SER A 13 14.88 0.80 3.13
N LEU A 14 14.56 1.38 4.30
CA LEU A 14 13.24 1.28 4.92
C LEU A 14 12.16 1.92 4.05
N THR A 15 12.35 3.16 3.61
CA THR A 15 11.39 3.86 2.75
C THR A 15 11.19 3.14 1.42
N LEU A 16 12.24 2.59 0.82
CA LEU A 16 12.15 1.85 -0.43
C LEU A 16 11.35 0.55 -0.24
N ILE A 17 11.70 -0.28 0.75
CA ILE A 17 11.04 -1.56 0.99
C ILE A 17 9.58 -1.32 1.37
N THR A 18 9.32 -0.43 2.33
CA THR A 18 7.96 -0.12 2.78
C THR A 18 7.14 0.51 1.67
N GLY A 19 7.72 1.41 0.87
CA GLY A 19 7.07 2.03 -0.28
C GLY A 19 6.70 1.01 -1.37
N ILE A 20 7.60 0.07 -1.69
CA ILE A 20 7.33 -1.01 -2.65
C ILE A 20 6.23 -1.94 -2.15
N VAL A 21 6.29 -2.37 -0.89
CA VAL A 21 5.26 -3.24 -0.31
C VAL A 21 3.91 -2.55 -0.30
N ALA A 22 3.85 -1.29 0.17
CA ALA A 22 2.62 -0.51 0.20
C ALA A 22 2.05 -0.26 -1.20
N GLY A 23 2.91 0.12 -2.16
CA GLY A 23 2.51 0.35 -3.56
C GLY A 23 2.00 -0.93 -4.22
N THR A 24 2.63 -2.08 -3.97
CA THR A 24 2.20 -3.37 -4.51
C THR A 24 0.83 -3.77 -3.97
N TRP A 25 0.61 -3.62 -2.66
CA TRP A 25 -0.68 -3.89 -2.03
C TRP A 25 -1.78 -2.96 -2.56
N PHE A 26 -1.48 -1.66 -2.63
CA PHE A 26 -2.38 -0.67 -3.21
C PHE A 26 -2.82 -1.05 -4.63
N LEU A 27 -1.85 -1.40 -5.50
CA LEU A 27 -2.14 -1.78 -6.88
C LEU A 27 -2.97 -3.06 -6.94
N TYR A 28 -2.63 -4.06 -6.12
CA TYR A 28 -3.32 -5.35 -6.09
C TYR A 28 -4.79 -5.20 -5.69
N ASP A 29 -5.06 -4.44 -4.63
CA ASP A 29 -6.42 -4.21 -4.15
C ASP A 29 -7.22 -3.34 -5.13
N ALA A 30 -6.59 -2.31 -5.73
CA ALA A 30 -7.22 -1.49 -6.75
C ALA A 30 -7.62 -2.31 -7.99
N LEU A 31 -6.74 -3.22 -8.45
CA LEU A 31 -7.03 -4.12 -9.56
C LEU A 31 -8.16 -5.10 -9.22
N LYS A 32 -8.20 -5.63 -8.00
CA LYS A 32 -9.30 -6.50 -7.56
C LYS A 32 -10.63 -5.77 -7.46
N LEU A 33 -10.63 -4.55 -6.93
CA LEU A 33 -11.78 -3.67 -6.90
C LEU A 33 -12.30 -3.39 -8.32
N TRP A 34 -11.39 -3.09 -9.25
CA TRP A 34 -11.77 -2.85 -10.63
C TRP A 34 -12.38 -4.09 -11.28
N ARG A 35 -11.81 -5.28 -11.05
CA ARG A 35 -12.39 -6.55 -11.55
C ARG A 35 -13.77 -6.83 -10.95
N LEU A 36 -13.99 -6.48 -9.68
CA LEU A 36 -15.28 -6.66 -9.00
C LEU A 36 -16.32 -5.61 -9.38
N ARG A 37 -15.95 -4.54 -10.09
CA ARG A 37 -16.88 -3.49 -10.54
C ARG A 37 -18.00 -4.04 -11.43
N SER A 38 -17.71 -5.09 -12.19
CA SER A 38 -18.66 -5.76 -13.10
C SER A 38 -19.42 -6.91 -12.45
N ALA A 39 -19.13 -7.25 -11.19
CA ALA A 39 -19.82 -8.31 -10.46
C ALA A 39 -21.19 -7.84 -9.95
N ASP A 40 -22.12 -8.79 -9.76
CA ASP A 40 -23.43 -8.49 -9.20
C ASP A 40 -23.30 -8.01 -7.75
N LYS A 41 -23.77 -6.78 -7.50
CA LYS A 41 -23.66 -6.10 -6.20
C LYS A 41 -24.77 -6.48 -5.23
N THR A 42 -25.75 -7.26 -5.67
CA THR A 42 -26.82 -7.78 -4.80
C THR A 42 -26.34 -8.95 -3.94
N ASP A 43 -25.25 -9.63 -4.31
CA ASP A 43 -24.61 -10.66 -3.48
C ASP A 43 -23.87 -10.02 -2.29
N PRO A 44 -24.25 -10.33 -1.04
CA PRO A 44 -23.57 -9.82 0.15
C PRO A 44 -22.06 -10.17 0.19
N THR A 45 -21.66 -11.31 -0.38
CA THR A 45 -20.26 -11.74 -0.44
C THR A 45 -19.42 -10.81 -1.33
N VAL A 46 -20.01 -10.30 -2.42
CA VAL A 46 -19.35 -9.34 -3.32
C VAL A 46 -19.21 -8.00 -2.62
N ARG A 47 -20.22 -7.57 -1.85
CA ARG A 47 -20.17 -6.33 -1.06
C ARG A 47 -19.08 -6.37 0.01
N ASP A 48 -18.94 -7.47 0.73
CA ASP A 48 -17.89 -7.65 1.73
C ASP A 48 -16.49 -7.62 1.10
N LYS A 49 -16.32 -8.26 -0.07
CA LYS A 49 -15.06 -8.19 -0.83
C LYS A 49 -14.74 -6.77 -1.29
N ILE A 50 -15.72 -6.04 -1.82
CA ILE A 50 -15.54 -4.64 -2.24
C ILE A 50 -15.13 -3.78 -1.05
N PHE A 51 -15.77 -3.95 0.12
CA PHE A 51 -15.39 -3.23 1.33
C PHE A 51 -13.97 -3.57 1.78
N GLY A 52 -13.61 -4.85 1.84
CA GLY A 52 -12.27 -5.30 2.21
C GLY A 52 -11.18 -4.74 1.29
N TYR A 53 -11.38 -4.82 -0.03
CA TYR A 53 -10.42 -4.25 -0.99
C TYR A 53 -10.38 -2.72 -0.93
N SER A 54 -11.50 -2.06 -0.61
CA SER A 54 -11.53 -0.60 -0.43
C SER A 54 -10.69 -0.17 0.77
N MET A 55 -10.78 -0.90 1.88
CA MET A 55 -9.90 -0.68 3.04
C MET A 55 -8.44 -0.96 2.70
N GLY A 56 -8.16 -2.02 1.93
CA GLY A 56 -6.81 -2.33 1.45
C GLY A 56 -6.20 -1.21 0.59
N VAL A 57 -6.97 -0.63 -0.34
CA VAL A 57 -6.57 0.55 -1.12
C VAL A 57 -6.31 1.76 -0.21
N LEU A 58 -7.15 2.01 0.80
CA LEU A 58 -6.93 3.12 1.73
C LEU A 58 -5.65 2.95 2.55
N ILE A 59 -5.40 1.75 3.09
CA ILE A 59 -4.21 1.44 3.90
C ILE A 59 -2.95 1.47 3.03
N GLY A 60 -3.00 0.88 1.84
CA GLY A 60 -1.89 0.95 0.87
C GLY A 60 -1.60 2.40 0.47
N GLY A 61 -2.64 3.19 0.24
CA GLY A 61 -2.54 4.60 -0.14
C GLY A 61 -1.92 5.46 0.96
N THR A 62 -2.34 5.28 2.22
CA THR A 62 -1.71 5.99 3.36
C THR A 62 -0.27 5.55 3.58
N GLY A 63 0.07 4.28 3.34
CA GLY A 63 1.45 3.78 3.39
C GLY A 63 2.34 4.41 2.32
N VAL A 64 1.87 4.49 1.07
CA VAL A 64 2.58 5.16 -0.03
C VAL A 64 2.73 6.66 0.25
N PHE A 65 1.66 7.34 0.68
CA PHE A 65 1.70 8.75 1.02
C PHE A 65 2.63 9.04 2.21
N GLY A 66 2.63 8.17 3.21
CA GLY A 66 3.57 8.22 4.33
C GLY A 66 5.02 8.11 3.85
N CYS A 67 5.33 7.20 2.93
CA CYS A 67 6.67 7.06 2.36
C CYS A 67 7.10 8.30 1.56
N LEU A 68 6.19 8.88 0.76
CA LEU A 68 6.44 10.12 0.03
C LEU A 68 6.71 11.29 0.98
N ARG A 69 5.90 11.44 2.03
CA ARG A 69 6.09 12.48 3.04
C ARG A 69 7.38 12.29 3.82
N PHE A 70 7.76 11.06 4.13
CA PHE A 70 9.00 10.73 4.84
C PHE A 70 10.24 11.01 3.97
N HIS A 71 10.10 10.87 2.66
CA HIS A 71 11.12 11.26 1.68
C HIS A 71 11.25 12.79 1.56
N ASP A 72 10.16 13.56 1.65
CA ASP A 72 10.18 15.04 1.65
C ASP A 72 10.69 15.67 2.97
N VAL A 73 10.91 14.89 4.02
CA VAL A 73 11.57 15.36 5.26
C VAL A 73 13.10 15.20 5.17
N MET A 74 13.62 14.81 4.00
CA MET A 74 15.07 14.78 3.69
C MET A 74 15.64 16.17 3.45
#